data_AF-A0A3B5PU33-F1
#
_entry.id   AF-A0A3B5PU33-F1
#
_cell.length_a   1.000
_cell.length_b   1.000
_cell.length_c   1.000
_cell.angle_alpha   90.00
_cell.angle_beta   90.00
_cell.angle_gamma   90.00
#
_symmetry.space_group_name_H-M   'P 1'
#
loop_
_entity.id
_entity.type
_entity.pdbx_description
1 polymer ?
#
loop_
_entity_poly.entity_id
_entity_poly.type
_entity_poly.pdbx_seq_one_letter_code
_entity_poly.pdbx_strand_id
1 'polypeptide(L)'
;MPHSGFFHKFVLNTNICIFLNPLTILTKLLPIVGHVSLSYSAKFGNSQIHIYLGQQHKKSLVACEGTVARLHCEGQAIYVTSATYGRTDKKTCSARRPADQLKNTECFTYAEEVGERCNGKQWCKVKASNYVFGDPCYGTYKYLEVEYICYGEFRLSLH
;
A
#
# COMPACT_ATOMS: atom_id res chain seq x y z
N MET A 1 8.17 -22.09 -22.67
CA MET A 1 7.67 -20.71 -22.87
C MET A 1 6.68 -20.74 -24.03
N PRO A 2 5.61 -19.92 -24.07
CA PRO A 2 5.11 -18.91 -23.10
C PRO A 2 3.67 -19.26 -22.61
N HIS A 3 2.95 -18.59 -21.69
CA HIS A 3 3.22 -17.63 -20.61
C HIS A 3 2.07 -17.80 -19.58
N SER A 4 2.43 -18.06 -18.32
CA SER A 4 1.72 -17.76 -17.05
C SER A 4 0.24 -17.35 -17.10
N GLY A 5 -0.64 -18.31 -16.77
CA GLY A 5 -2.05 -18.06 -16.47
C GLY A 5 -2.23 -17.35 -15.12
N PHE A 6 -2.93 -16.21 -15.14
CA PHE A 6 -3.46 -15.58 -13.94
C PHE A 6 -4.76 -16.28 -13.54
N PHE A 7 -4.63 -17.39 -12.82
CA PHE A 7 -5.74 -17.97 -12.07
C PHE A 7 -5.88 -17.18 -10.75
N HIS A 8 -6.83 -16.25 -10.67
CA HIS A 8 -7.26 -15.73 -9.37
C HIS A 8 -8.14 -16.78 -8.69
N LYS A 9 -7.51 -17.74 -8.01
CA LYS A 9 -8.18 -18.60 -7.03
C LYS A 9 -8.68 -17.72 -5.88
N PHE A 10 -9.99 -17.67 -5.68
CA PHE A 10 -10.59 -17.24 -4.43
C PHE A 10 -11.04 -18.49 -3.67
N VAL A 11 -10.30 -18.86 -2.62
CA VAL A 11 -10.73 -19.87 -1.66
C VAL A 11 -11.45 -19.14 -0.52
N LEU A 12 -12.78 -19.26 -0.45
CA LEU A 12 -13.54 -18.96 0.75
C LEU A 12 -14.05 -20.30 1.29
N ASN A 13 -13.57 -20.68 2.46
CA ASN A 13 -13.90 -21.96 3.08
C ASN A 13 -15.33 -21.92 3.61
N THR A 14 -16.30 -22.33 2.76
CA THR A 14 -17.50 -23.16 3.02
C THR A 14 -18.31 -23.23 1.73
N ASN A 15 -18.08 -24.28 0.93
CA ASN A 15 -18.93 -24.92 -0.10
C ASN A 15 -20.09 -24.14 -0.79
N ILE A 16 -19.89 -22.89 -1.23
CA ILE A 16 -20.81 -22.27 -2.21
C ILE A 16 -19.98 -21.54 -3.27
N CYS A 17 -19.80 -22.17 -4.43
CA CYS A 17 -19.27 -21.54 -5.62
C CYS A 17 -20.36 -20.70 -6.27
N ILE A 18 -20.44 -19.40 -5.96
CA ILE A 18 -21.26 -18.50 -6.78
C ILE A 18 -20.43 -18.17 -8.02
N PHE A 19 -20.69 -18.88 -9.11
CA PHE A 19 -20.19 -18.54 -10.44
C PHE A 19 -20.89 -17.26 -10.90
N LEU A 20 -20.34 -16.09 -10.56
CA LEU A 20 -20.73 -14.86 -11.25
C LEU A 20 -20.03 -14.88 -12.61
N ASN A 21 -20.79 -15.31 -13.61
CA ASN A 21 -20.39 -15.36 -15.01
C ASN A 21 -19.94 -13.94 -15.45
N PRO A 22 -18.73 -13.76 -16.02
CA PRO A 22 -18.24 -12.44 -16.43
C PRO A 22 -19.16 -11.69 -17.41
N LEU A 23 -20.08 -12.40 -18.08
CA LEU A 23 -21.07 -11.83 -19.00
C LEU A 23 -22.23 -11.06 -18.32
N THR A 24 -22.59 -11.38 -17.06
CA THR A 24 -23.74 -10.72 -16.39
C THR A 24 -23.39 -9.39 -15.73
N ILE A 25 -22.11 -9.15 -15.44
CA ILE A 25 -21.62 -7.85 -14.94
C ILE A 25 -21.30 -6.91 -16.10
N LEU A 26 -20.78 -7.44 -17.22
CA LEU A 26 -20.36 -6.65 -18.39
C LEU A 26 -21.54 -5.99 -19.14
N THR A 27 -22.74 -6.54 -19.05
CA THR A 27 -23.91 -6.09 -19.82
C THR A 27 -24.70 -4.95 -19.18
N LYS A 28 -24.42 -4.57 -17.92
CA LYS A 28 -25.12 -3.47 -17.23
C LYS A 28 -24.29 -2.19 -17.05
N LEU A 29 -23.04 -2.14 -17.49
CA LEU A 29 -22.10 -1.04 -17.17
C LEU A 29 -21.26 -0.53 -18.34
N LEU A 30 -21.78 -0.52 -19.56
CA LEU A 30 -21.19 0.28 -20.64
C LEU A 30 -22.29 1.16 -21.25
N PRO A 31 -22.12 2.49 -21.15
CA PRO A 31 -21.67 3.19 -22.34
C PRO A 31 -20.57 4.23 -22.09
N ILE A 32 -19.56 4.23 -22.98
CA ILE A 32 -18.74 5.37 -23.41
C ILE A 32 -17.73 5.99 -22.41
N VAL A 33 -16.68 5.27 -21.98
CA VAL A 33 -15.29 5.81 -21.94
C VAL A 33 -14.31 4.62 -21.95
N GLY A 34 -13.25 4.69 -22.76
CA GLY A 34 -12.41 3.54 -23.12
C GLY A 34 -11.78 2.76 -21.95
N HIS A 35 -11.59 1.45 -22.16
CA HIS A 35 -10.72 0.52 -21.41
C HIS A 35 -10.31 0.95 -19.99
N VAL A 36 -11.27 1.05 -19.06
CA VAL A 36 -10.96 1.11 -17.63
C VAL A 36 -11.13 -0.29 -17.06
N SER A 37 -10.02 -0.97 -16.78
CA SER A 37 -10.03 -2.21 -16.00
C SER A 37 -10.48 -1.89 -14.57
N LEU A 38 -11.76 -2.09 -14.27
CA LEU A 38 -12.29 -2.03 -12.91
C LEU A 38 -11.81 -3.26 -12.14
N SER A 39 -10.79 -3.10 -11.30
CA SER A 39 -10.38 -4.14 -10.35
C SER A 39 -11.09 -3.92 -9.01
N TYR A 40 -11.84 -4.93 -8.57
CA TYR A 40 -12.40 -4.99 -7.22
C TYR A 40 -11.40 -5.72 -6.32
N SER A 41 -11.08 -5.14 -5.16
CA SER A 41 -10.31 -5.82 -4.11
C SER A 41 -11.11 -5.73 -2.81
N ALA A 42 -11.26 -6.87 -2.11
CA ALA A 42 -11.85 -6.92 -0.78
C ALA A 42 -10.77 -7.34 0.23
N LYS A 43 -10.59 -6.54 1.29
CA LYS A 43 -9.84 -6.97 2.49
C LYS A 43 -10.82 -7.36 3.58
N PHE A 44 -10.61 -8.53 4.18
CA PHE A 44 -11.31 -8.97 5.39
C PHE A 44 -10.45 -8.62 6.60
N GLY A 45 -10.85 -7.58 7.34
CA GLY A 45 -10.37 -7.27 8.69
C GLY A 45 -11.57 -7.08 9.61
N ASN A 46 -11.41 -7.39 10.90
CA ASN A 46 -12.45 -7.49 11.94
C ASN A 46 -13.70 -6.63 11.65
N SER A 47 -14.71 -7.28 11.06
CA SER A 47 -16.10 -6.82 10.85
C SER A 47 -16.40 -5.74 9.79
N GLN A 48 -15.49 -5.35 8.90
CA GLN A 48 -15.82 -4.43 7.78
C GLN A 48 -15.30 -4.90 6.42
N ILE A 49 -16.18 -4.91 5.41
CA ILE A 49 -15.85 -5.13 4.00
C ILE A 49 -15.62 -3.76 3.36
N HIS A 50 -14.38 -3.46 3.00
CA HIS A 50 -14.03 -2.26 2.24
C HIS A 50 -13.98 -2.59 0.75
N ILE A 51 -14.89 -1.99 -0.02
CA ILE A 51 -14.98 -2.12 -1.48
C ILE A 51 -14.23 -0.95 -2.12
N TYR A 52 -13.08 -1.24 -2.74
CA TYR A 52 -12.32 -0.22 -3.46
C TYR A 52 -12.75 -0.22 -4.93
N LEU A 53 -13.20 0.94 -5.43
CA LEU A 53 -13.55 1.15 -6.84
C LEU A 53 -12.53 2.12 -7.45
N GLY A 54 -11.78 1.66 -8.45
CA GLY A 54 -10.85 2.50 -9.24
C GLY A 54 -9.50 1.85 -9.54
N GLN A 55 -8.70 2.50 -10.39
CA GLN A 55 -7.35 2.06 -10.74
C GLN A 55 -6.41 2.19 -9.54
N GLN A 56 -6.04 1.07 -8.92
CA GLN A 56 -5.12 1.05 -7.77
C GLN A 56 -3.68 1.24 -8.23
N HIS A 57 -3.23 2.48 -8.32
CA HIS A 57 -1.82 2.77 -8.57
C HIS A 57 -1.00 2.54 -7.29
N LYS A 58 -0.20 1.47 -7.28
CA LYS A 58 0.78 1.22 -6.22
C LYS A 58 1.89 2.25 -6.32
N LYS A 59 2.08 3.03 -5.27
CA LYS A 59 3.15 4.00 -5.10
C LYS A 59 4.12 3.50 -4.03
N SER A 60 5.41 3.69 -4.26
CA SER A 60 6.46 3.45 -3.26
C SER A 60 7.20 4.74 -2.98
N LEU A 61 7.59 4.94 -1.73
CA LEU A 61 8.27 6.12 -1.24
C LEU A 61 9.34 5.72 -0.23
N VAL A 62 10.50 6.36 -0.32
CA VAL A 62 11.57 6.25 0.67
C VAL A 62 11.86 7.61 1.29
N ALA A 63 12.02 7.65 2.60
CA ALA A 63 12.49 8.82 3.35
C ALA A 63 13.64 8.43 4.28
N CYS A 64 14.82 9.00 4.06
CA CYS A 64 15.99 8.75 4.90
C CYS A 64 15.77 9.24 6.34
N GLU A 65 16.42 8.61 7.32
CA GLU A 65 16.36 9.04 8.71
C GLU A 65 16.72 10.54 8.86
N GLY A 66 15.83 11.26 9.57
CA GLY A 66 15.85 12.71 9.74
C GLY A 66 14.96 13.48 8.75
N THR A 67 14.52 12.86 7.65
CA THR A 67 13.69 13.50 6.61
C THR A 67 12.19 13.20 6.78
N VAL A 68 11.35 13.77 5.92
CA VAL A 68 9.89 13.66 5.98
C VAL A 68 9.36 12.95 4.74
N ALA A 69 8.70 11.81 4.95
CA ALA A 69 7.90 11.14 3.95
C ALA A 69 6.63 11.95 3.65
N ARG A 70 6.33 12.19 2.38
CA ARG A 70 5.16 12.93 1.90
C ARG A 70 4.33 12.03 1.00
N LEU A 71 3.19 11.56 1.50
CA LEU A 71 2.25 10.75 0.72
C LEU A 71 1.19 11.67 0.12
N HIS A 72 0.82 11.40 -1.14
CA HIS A 72 -0.19 12.20 -1.83
C HIS A 72 -1.01 11.40 -2.85
N CYS A 73 -2.32 11.62 -2.80
CA CYS A 73 -3.32 11.11 -3.72
C CYS A 73 -4.21 12.28 -4.17
N GLU A 74 -4.28 12.51 -5.47
CA GLU A 74 -5.08 13.60 -6.06
C GLU A 74 -6.56 13.18 -6.12
N GLY A 75 -7.41 13.81 -5.32
CA GLY A 75 -8.85 13.51 -5.28
C GLY A 75 -9.21 12.13 -4.72
N GLN A 76 -8.23 11.36 -4.22
CA GLN A 76 -8.37 9.99 -3.74
C GLN A 76 -7.81 9.85 -2.32
N ALA A 77 -8.28 8.84 -1.58
CA ALA A 77 -7.77 8.53 -0.25
C ALA A 77 -6.51 7.65 -0.31
N ILE A 78 -5.61 7.83 0.64
CA ILE A 78 -4.42 7.02 0.86
C ILE A 78 -4.80 5.75 1.60
N TYR A 79 -4.30 4.60 1.13
CA TYR A 79 -4.27 3.36 1.88
C TYR A 79 -2.86 2.79 1.90
N VAL A 80 -2.23 2.76 3.07
CA VAL A 80 -0.89 2.21 3.28
C VAL A 80 -0.97 0.69 3.23
N THR A 81 -0.23 0.08 2.31
CA THR A 81 -0.18 -1.38 2.14
C THR A 81 0.96 -2.01 2.94
N SER A 82 2.09 -1.31 3.07
CA SER A 82 3.23 -1.72 3.88
C SER A 82 4.05 -0.49 4.27
N ALA A 83 4.67 -0.53 5.45
CA ALA A 83 5.62 0.49 5.88
C ALA A 83 6.65 -0.14 6.82
N THR A 84 7.93 0.15 6.60
CA THR A 84 9.04 -0.35 7.43
C THR A 84 10.02 0.77 7.73
N TYR A 85 10.53 0.79 8.96
CA TYR A 85 11.59 1.71 9.37
C TYR A 85 12.84 0.92 9.77
N GLY A 86 13.96 1.20 9.12
CA GLY A 86 15.17 0.40 9.29
C GLY A 86 16.14 0.52 8.12
N ARG A 87 16.86 -0.56 7.83
CA ARG A 87 17.71 -0.76 6.67
C ARG A 87 17.62 -2.20 6.19
N THR A 88 17.17 -2.37 4.95
CA THR A 88 17.04 -3.64 4.22
C THR A 88 18.08 -3.81 3.11
N ASP A 89 18.81 -2.75 2.75
CA ASP A 89 19.87 -2.79 1.74
C ASP A 89 20.99 -1.75 1.99
N LYS A 90 22.13 -1.92 1.31
CA LYS A 90 23.33 -1.06 1.49
C LYS A 90 23.32 0.23 0.66
N LYS A 91 22.45 0.34 -0.34
CA LYS A 91 22.43 1.42 -1.34
C LYS A 91 21.48 2.54 -0.96
N THR A 92 20.31 2.21 -0.43
CA THR A 92 19.27 3.17 -0.07
C THR A 92 19.76 4.09 1.04
N CYS A 93 19.60 5.41 0.84
CA CYS A 93 20.05 6.44 1.78
C CYS A 93 21.53 6.31 2.22
N SER A 94 22.41 5.87 1.30
CA SER A 94 23.84 5.61 1.59
C SER A 94 24.76 6.81 1.37
N ALA A 95 24.29 7.86 0.67
CA ALA A 95 25.12 8.99 0.28
C ALA A 95 25.78 9.66 1.49
N ARG A 96 27.12 9.78 1.45
CA ARG A 96 27.95 10.40 2.49
C ARG A 96 27.81 9.73 3.87
N ARG A 97 27.49 8.44 3.92
CA ARG A 97 27.42 7.68 5.17
C ARG A 97 28.65 6.77 5.34
N PRO A 98 29.20 6.65 6.57
CA PRO A 98 30.24 5.67 6.88
C PRO A 98 29.78 4.26 6.58
N ALA A 99 30.67 3.40 6.08
CA ALA A 99 30.35 2.03 5.71
C ALA A 99 29.74 1.22 6.87
N ASP A 100 30.20 1.46 8.11
CA ASP A 100 29.71 0.77 9.30
C ASP A 100 28.21 1.01 9.56
N GLN A 101 27.71 2.21 9.25
CA GLN A 101 26.29 2.56 9.40
C GLN A 101 25.38 1.89 8.34
N LEU A 102 25.97 1.26 7.31
CA LEU A 102 25.27 0.65 6.18
C LEU A 102 25.38 -0.88 6.18
N LYS A 103 26.15 -1.48 7.12
CA LYS A 103 26.42 -2.91 7.15
C LYS A 103 25.20 -3.76 7.50
N ASN A 104 24.41 -3.32 8.48
CA ASN A 104 23.25 -4.05 8.96
C ASN A 104 22.05 -3.85 8.01
N THR A 105 21.79 -4.85 7.16
CA THR A 105 20.67 -4.86 6.21
C THR A 105 19.52 -5.78 6.62
N GLU A 106 19.57 -6.33 7.82
CA GLU A 106 18.50 -7.15 8.40
C GLU A 106 17.88 -6.44 9.61
N CYS A 107 17.87 -5.11 9.56
CA CYS A 107 17.29 -4.28 10.60
C CYS A 107 16.03 -3.61 10.08
N PHE A 108 14.87 -3.96 10.63
CA PHE A 108 13.68 -3.16 10.42
C PHE A 108 12.64 -3.43 11.50
N THR A 109 11.73 -2.49 11.66
CA THR A 109 10.46 -2.67 12.36
C THR A 109 9.31 -2.28 11.44
N TYR A 110 8.13 -2.85 11.68
CA TYR A 110 6.91 -2.42 10.98
C TYR A 110 6.50 -1.04 11.47
N ALA A 111 6.25 -0.13 10.54
CA ALA A 111 5.92 1.25 10.80
C ALA A 111 4.40 1.48 10.69
N GLU A 112 3.61 0.72 11.49
CA GLU A 112 2.14 0.73 11.46
C GLU A 112 1.53 2.13 11.66
N GLU A 113 2.20 2.96 12.45
CA GLU A 113 1.87 4.38 12.69
C GLU A 113 1.70 5.18 11.39
N VAL A 114 2.38 4.80 10.29
CA VAL A 114 2.16 5.45 8.99
C VAL A 114 0.72 5.23 8.50
N GLY A 115 0.21 4.01 8.63
CA GLY A 115 -1.17 3.68 8.29
C GLY A 115 -2.16 4.42 9.19
N GLU A 116 -1.93 4.41 10.50
CA GLU A 116 -2.77 5.10 11.48
C GLU A 116 -2.87 6.61 11.22
N ARG A 117 -1.75 7.24 10.80
CA ARG A 117 -1.71 8.68 10.51
C ARG A 117 -2.25 9.05 9.14
N CYS A 118 -2.10 8.18 8.14
CA CYS A 118 -2.29 8.54 6.73
C CYS A 118 -3.53 7.96 6.07
N ASN A 119 -4.04 6.81 6.55
CA ASN A 119 -5.16 6.15 5.90
C ASN A 119 -6.41 7.06 5.86
N GLY A 120 -7.11 7.07 4.72
CA GLY A 120 -8.30 7.89 4.49
C GLY A 120 -8.03 9.36 4.15
N LYS A 121 -6.78 9.83 4.20
CA LYS A 121 -6.41 11.21 3.86
C LYS A 121 -5.95 11.32 2.41
N GLN A 122 -6.07 12.51 1.80
CA GLN A 122 -5.50 12.79 0.47
C GLN A 122 -4.00 13.17 0.52
N TRP A 123 -3.55 13.68 1.67
CA TRP A 123 -2.17 14.09 1.92
C TRP A 123 -1.76 13.71 3.34
N CYS A 124 -0.53 13.24 3.49
CA CYS A 124 0.04 12.88 4.79
C CYS A 124 1.54 13.16 4.84
N LYS A 125 2.04 13.54 6.02
CA LYS A 125 3.46 13.75 6.29
C LYS A 125 3.87 12.95 7.52
N VAL A 126 4.95 12.17 7.41
CA VAL A 126 5.49 11.39 8.53
C VAL A 126 7.00 11.57 8.57
N LYS A 127 7.55 11.88 9.75
CA LYS A 127 9.00 12.04 9.93
C LYS A 127 9.65 10.68 10.13
N ALA A 128 10.66 10.36 9.32
CA ALA A 128 11.48 9.16 9.46
C ALA A 128 12.46 9.35 10.63
N SER A 129 12.07 8.95 11.84
CA SER A 129 12.90 9.15 13.03
C SER A 129 12.61 8.16 14.15
N ASN A 130 13.62 7.89 14.98
CA ASN A 130 13.51 7.04 16.16
C ASN A 130 12.44 7.51 17.15
N TYR A 131 12.11 8.81 17.18
CA TYR A 131 11.03 9.34 18.03
C TYR A 131 9.65 8.80 17.62
N VAL A 132 9.44 8.53 16.34
CA VAL A 132 8.14 8.07 15.81
C VAL A 132 8.04 6.55 15.83
N PHE A 133 9.14 5.85 15.49
CA PHE A 133 9.10 4.40 15.23
C PHE A 133 9.95 3.57 16.21
N GLY A 134 10.62 4.20 17.18
CA GLY A 134 11.67 3.56 17.97
C GLY A 134 12.97 3.37 17.18
N ASP A 135 14.01 2.85 17.86
CA ASP A 135 15.29 2.52 17.22
C ASP A 135 15.49 0.99 17.14
N PRO A 136 15.20 0.35 15.99
CA PRO A 136 15.32 -1.09 15.85
C PRO A 136 16.78 -1.59 15.78
N CYS A 137 17.76 -0.71 15.50
CA CYS A 137 19.17 -1.07 15.42
C CYS A 137 20.07 0.14 15.62
N TYR A 138 20.53 0.30 16.87
CA TYR A 138 21.46 1.37 17.23
C TYR A 138 22.73 1.35 16.35
N GLY A 139 23.19 2.54 15.95
CA GLY A 139 24.40 2.71 15.13
C GLY A 139 24.21 2.47 13.62
N THR A 140 23.04 2.02 13.18
CA THR A 140 22.70 1.87 11.75
C THR A 140 21.91 3.09 11.27
N TYR A 141 22.31 3.65 10.12
CA TYR A 141 21.56 4.75 9.52
C TYR A 141 20.35 4.21 8.77
N LYS A 142 19.15 4.62 9.17
CA LYS A 142 17.89 4.01 8.73
C LYS A 142 17.20 4.84 7.63
N TYR A 143 16.13 4.27 7.09
CA TYR A 143 15.16 4.92 6.23
C TYR A 143 13.78 4.33 6.48
N LEU A 144 12.76 5.14 6.20
CA LEU A 144 11.37 4.72 6.14
C LEU A 144 11.06 4.36 4.69
N GLU A 145 10.61 3.14 4.45
CA GLU A 145 10.08 2.68 3.17
C GLU A 145 8.57 2.48 3.31
N VAL A 146 7.79 3.05 2.39
CA VAL A 146 6.33 3.02 2.43
C VAL A 146 5.79 2.63 1.07
N GLU A 147 4.95 1.60 1.04
CA GLU A 147 4.10 1.31 -0.11
C GLU A 147 2.64 1.65 0.22
N TYR A 148 1.97 2.33 -0.71
CA TYR A 148 0.59 2.74 -0.55
C TYR A 148 -0.13 2.78 -1.89
N ILE A 149 -1.46 2.75 -1.85
CA ILE A 149 -2.33 2.93 -3.00
C ILE A 149 -3.21 4.17 -2.80
N CYS A 150 -3.65 4.75 -3.91
CA CYS A 150 -4.72 5.74 -3.93
C CYS A 150 -6.02 5.05 -4.34
N TYR A 151 -7.09 5.27 -3.58
CA TYR A 151 -8.41 4.70 -3.85
C TYR A 151 -9.50 5.77 -3.82
N GLY A 152 -10.51 5.62 -4.69
CA GLY A 152 -11.71 6.45 -4.63
C GLY A 152 -12.68 5.90 -3.59
N GLU A 153 -13.12 6.72 -2.64
CA GLU A 153 -14.31 6.40 -1.84
C GLU A 153 -15.56 6.79 -2.63
N PHE A 154 -16.29 5.79 -3.14
CA PHE A 154 -17.68 6.00 -3.55
C PHE A 154 -18.58 5.81 -2.33
N ARG A 155 -19.02 6.92 -1.73
CA ARG A 155 -20.08 6.87 -0.72
C ARG A 155 -21.42 6.64 -1.43
N LEU A 156 -21.89 5.39 -1.41
CA LEU A 156 -23.27 5.08 -1.76
C LEU A 156 -24.16 5.53 -0.59
N SER A 157 -24.77 6.70 -0.74
CA SER A 157 -25.85 7.13 0.14
C SER A 157 -27.10 6.34 -0.25
N LEU A 158 -27.45 5.31 0.51
CA LEU A 158 -28.77 4.67 0.38
C LEU A 158 -29.80 5.65 0.95
N HIS A 159 -30.67 6.19 0.09
CA HIS A 159 -31.94 6.82 0.48
C HIS A 159 -33.04 5.75 0.47
#